data_AF-A0AAJ2YCP1-F1
#
_entry.id   AF-A0AAJ2YCP1-F1
#
_cell.length_a   1.000
_cell.length_b   1.000
_cell.length_c   1.000
_cell.angle_alpha   90.00
_cell.angle_beta   90.00
_cell.angle_gamma   90.00
#
_symmetry.space_group_name_H-M   'P 1'
#
loop_
_entity.id
_entity.type
_entity.pdbx_description
1 polymer ?
#
loop_
_entity_poly.entity_id
_entity_poly.type
_entity_poly.pdbx_seq_one_letter_code
_entity_poly.pdbx_strand_id
1 'polypeptide(L)'
;AVFRNEAVIRRAGGVECLESWLLREKGCQWPHSDWHSENMTTMRHAPGAIRLCWHCDNQLRDQFTERLESMATDNCARWVLSVVRRDLGFDDNHAVTMPELCWWLIRNDLADALPESAARKALRLPKPVVPSVTRESDLVPSVPATSIIQDKAKKVLALKVDPESPESFMLRPKRRRWVNEKYTRWVKTQPCACCGKPADDPHHLIGHGQGGMGTKAHDLFVLPLCRKHHDELHADTVAFEEKYGSQLELIF
;
A
#
# COMPACT_ATOMS: atom_id res chain seq x y z
N ALA A 1 -15.74 13.75 -3.30
CA ALA A 1 -15.68 12.93 -2.07
C ALA A 1 -14.34 13.11 -1.35
N VAL A 2 -13.20 12.58 -1.84
CA VAL A 2 -11.88 12.77 -1.18
C VAL A 2 -11.50 14.25 -1.04
N PHE A 3 -11.46 14.99 -2.15
CA PHE A 3 -11.05 16.40 -2.18
C PHE A 3 -12.08 17.36 -1.59
N ARG A 4 -13.21 16.84 -1.11
CA ARG A 4 -14.21 17.63 -0.36
C ARG A 4 -14.16 17.34 1.15
N ASN A 5 -13.36 16.36 1.56
CA ASN A 5 -13.27 15.94 2.95
C ASN A 5 -12.36 16.89 3.72
N GLU A 6 -12.89 17.50 4.78
CA GLU A 6 -12.15 18.46 5.60
C GLU A 6 -10.89 17.88 6.25
N ALA A 7 -10.91 16.60 6.63
CA ALA A 7 -9.75 15.95 7.23
C ALA A 7 -8.60 15.82 6.23
N VAL A 8 -8.91 15.53 4.96
CA VAL A 8 -7.92 15.51 3.86
C VAL A 8 -7.33 16.90 3.63
N ILE A 9 -8.18 17.93 3.58
CA ILE A 9 -7.76 19.33 3.39
C ILE A 9 -6.88 19.79 4.55
N ARG A 10 -7.30 19.51 5.78
CA ARG A 10 -6.54 19.83 7.00
C ARG A 10 -5.18 19.16 6.98
N ARG A 11 -5.12 17.87 6.60
CA ARG A 11 -3.87 17.11 6.56
C ARG A 11 -2.92 17.58 5.46
N ALA A 12 -3.45 18.04 4.32
CA ALA A 12 -2.65 18.61 3.24
C ALA A 12 -2.04 19.99 3.57
N GLY A 13 -2.47 20.64 4.67
CA GLY A 13 -1.96 21.94 5.13
C GLY A 13 -3.05 22.97 5.43
N GLY A 14 -4.32 22.62 5.26
CA GLY A 14 -5.45 23.52 5.51
C GLY A 14 -5.72 24.52 4.38
N VAL A 15 -6.83 25.25 4.52
CA VAL A 15 -7.34 26.18 3.48
C VAL A 15 -6.38 27.36 3.27
N GLU A 16 -5.63 27.79 4.29
CA GLU A 16 -4.66 28.88 4.17
C GLU A 16 -3.51 28.53 3.20
N CYS A 17 -3.04 27.28 3.25
CA CYS A 17 -2.04 26.78 2.31
C CYS A 17 -2.60 26.67 0.89
N LEU A 18 -3.88 26.31 0.73
CA LEU A 18 -4.58 26.37 -0.55
C LEU A 18 -4.66 27.80 -1.09
N GLU A 19 -4.99 28.78 -0.26
CA GLU A 19 -5.04 30.20 -0.65
C GLU A 19 -3.67 30.70 -1.11
N SER A 20 -2.61 30.40 -0.34
CA SER A 20 -1.24 30.74 -0.72
C SER A 20 -0.82 30.07 -2.03
N TRP A 21 -1.22 28.82 -2.26
CA TRP A 21 -0.95 28.09 -3.50
C TRP A 21 -1.67 28.73 -4.70
N LEU A 22 -2.95 29.10 -4.53
CA LEU A 22 -3.75 29.76 -5.57
C LEU A 22 -3.17 31.11 -5.99
N LEU A 23 -2.63 31.89 -5.05
CA LEU A 23 -2.02 33.19 -5.36
C LEU A 23 -0.77 33.08 -6.25
N ARG A 24 -0.15 31.90 -6.37
CA ARG A 24 0.98 31.66 -7.30
C ARG A 24 0.54 31.51 -8.75
N GLU A 25 -0.72 31.13 -9.01
CA GLU A 25 -1.27 31.09 -10.35
C GLU A 25 -1.50 32.50 -10.91
N LYS A 26 -1.66 32.61 -12.23
CA LYS A 26 -1.85 33.88 -12.93
C LYS A 26 -3.31 34.05 -13.35
N GLY A 27 -3.83 35.27 -13.25
CA GLY A 27 -5.15 35.65 -13.78
C GLY A 27 -6.36 35.29 -12.91
N CYS A 28 -7.46 36.02 -13.12
CA CYS A 28 -8.74 35.73 -12.47
C CYS A 28 -9.31 34.41 -13.02
N GLN A 29 -9.84 33.54 -12.15
CA GLN A 29 -10.45 32.28 -12.60
C GLN A 29 -11.89 32.44 -13.09
N TRP A 30 -12.54 33.58 -12.81
CA TRP A 30 -13.91 33.82 -13.25
C TRP A 30 -13.95 34.30 -14.70
N PRO A 31 -14.56 33.55 -15.64
CA PRO A 31 -14.48 33.85 -17.07
C PRO A 31 -15.58 34.80 -17.58
N HIS A 32 -16.57 35.12 -16.75
CA HIS A 32 -17.81 35.81 -17.19
C HIS A 32 -17.85 37.30 -16.85
N SER A 33 -16.69 37.89 -16.57
CA SER A 33 -16.60 39.33 -16.36
C SER A 33 -15.94 39.95 -17.57
N ASP A 34 -16.54 41.02 -18.08
CA ASP A 34 -15.96 41.80 -19.18
C ASP A 34 -14.73 42.61 -18.73
N TRP A 35 -14.58 42.80 -17.41
CA TRP A 35 -13.48 43.54 -16.82
C TRP A 35 -12.84 42.80 -15.64
N HIS A 36 -11.51 42.87 -15.54
CA HIS A 36 -10.75 42.30 -14.43
C HIS A 36 -9.76 43.34 -13.87
N SER A 37 -9.73 43.47 -12.55
CA SER A 37 -8.72 44.28 -11.88
C SER A 37 -7.35 43.59 -11.87
N GLU A 38 -6.28 44.39 -11.80
CA GLU A 38 -4.91 43.88 -11.65
C GLU A 38 -4.69 43.18 -10.31
N ASN A 39 -5.31 43.70 -9.25
CA ASN A 39 -5.21 43.15 -7.91
C ASN A 39 -6.02 41.86 -7.78
N MET A 40 -5.40 40.87 -7.14
CA MET A 40 -5.91 39.51 -6.98
C MET A 40 -6.13 39.19 -5.52
N THR A 41 -7.13 38.36 -5.26
CA THR A 41 -7.51 37.89 -3.93
C THR A 41 -8.01 36.44 -4.03
N THR A 42 -8.26 35.82 -2.89
CA THR A 42 -8.88 34.50 -2.78
C THR A 42 -10.22 34.62 -2.06
N MET A 43 -11.25 34.02 -2.64
CA MET A 43 -12.58 33.91 -2.04
C MET A 43 -12.79 32.49 -1.55
N ARG A 44 -13.09 32.33 -0.25
CA ARG A 44 -13.44 31.02 0.32
C ARG A 44 -14.84 30.63 -0.13
N HIS A 45 -14.97 29.42 -0.65
CA HIS A 45 -16.25 28.83 -1.01
C HIS A 45 -16.14 27.33 -0.76
N ALA A 46 -17.01 26.77 0.08
CA ALA A 46 -16.95 25.35 0.43
C ALA A 46 -16.91 24.47 -0.84
N PRO A 47 -16.04 23.45 -0.91
CA PRO A 47 -15.12 22.97 0.13
C PRO A 47 -13.71 23.61 0.13
N GLY A 48 -13.45 24.65 -0.67
CA GLY A 48 -12.11 25.21 -0.87
C GLY A 48 -12.08 26.73 -1.03
N ALA A 49 -11.27 27.20 -1.99
CA ALA A 49 -11.10 28.61 -2.31
C ALA A 49 -10.93 28.82 -3.82
N ILE A 50 -11.22 30.04 -4.27
CA ILE A 50 -11.17 30.45 -5.68
C ILE A 50 -10.31 31.71 -5.79
N ARG A 51 -9.46 31.78 -6.80
CA ARG A 51 -8.64 32.97 -7.10
C ARG A 51 -9.43 33.92 -7.98
N LEU A 52 -9.69 35.12 -7.48
CA LEU A 52 -10.47 36.15 -8.17
C LEU A 52 -9.70 37.47 -8.20
N CYS A 53 -10.02 38.34 -9.16
CA CYS A 53 -9.63 39.74 -9.06
C CYS A 53 -10.58 40.48 -8.10
N TRP A 54 -10.17 41.62 -7.54
CA TRP A 54 -10.99 42.40 -6.59
C TRP A 54 -12.39 42.72 -7.09
N HIS A 55 -12.56 42.98 -8.40
CA HIS A 55 -13.89 43.23 -8.96
C HIS A 55 -14.77 41.98 -8.99
N CYS A 56 -14.26 40.85 -9.48
CA CYS A 56 -15.00 39.61 -9.48
C CYS A 56 -15.28 39.10 -8.05
N ASP A 57 -14.36 39.31 -7.11
CA ASP A 57 -14.58 39.01 -5.69
C ASP A 57 -15.78 39.79 -5.13
N ASN A 58 -15.85 41.09 -5.40
CA ASN A 58 -17.00 41.90 -4.97
C ASN A 58 -18.31 41.51 -5.67
N GLN A 59 -18.25 41.14 -6.95
CA GLN A 59 -19.42 40.72 -7.70
C GLN A 59 -19.98 39.38 -7.21
N LEU A 60 -19.09 38.43 -6.90
CA LEU A 60 -19.43 37.06 -6.54
C LEU A 60 -19.56 36.84 -5.03
N ARG A 61 -19.29 37.88 -4.22
CA ARG A 61 -19.41 37.84 -2.77
C ARG A 61 -20.80 37.33 -2.37
N ASP A 62 -20.82 36.42 -1.41
CA ASP A 62 -22.03 35.81 -0.85
C ASP A 62 -22.92 35.03 -1.84
N GLN A 63 -22.40 34.71 -3.04
CA GLN A 63 -23.08 33.83 -3.99
C GLN A 63 -22.71 32.36 -3.76
N PHE A 64 -23.71 31.48 -3.81
CA PHE A 64 -23.56 30.03 -3.63
C PHE A 64 -24.08 29.29 -4.86
N THR A 65 -23.35 29.38 -5.97
CA THR A 65 -23.71 28.70 -7.21
C THR A 65 -22.95 27.38 -7.36
N GLU A 66 -23.57 26.39 -8.01
CA GLU A 66 -22.92 25.09 -8.31
C GLU A 66 -21.61 25.27 -9.09
N ARG A 67 -21.52 26.33 -9.92
CA ARG A 67 -20.31 26.67 -10.66
C ARG A 67 -19.16 27.08 -9.75
N LEU A 68 -19.43 27.92 -8.73
CA LEU A 68 -18.42 28.32 -7.75
C LEU A 68 -17.99 27.11 -6.92
N GLU A 69 -18.92 26.25 -6.53
CA GLU A 69 -18.59 24.99 -5.84
C GLU A 69 -17.70 24.08 -6.70
N SER A 70 -17.98 23.96 -7.99
CA SER A 70 -17.15 23.20 -8.94
C SER A 70 -15.74 23.77 -9.01
N MET A 71 -15.60 25.09 -9.19
CA MET A 71 -14.30 25.75 -9.26
C MET A 71 -13.49 25.57 -7.97
N ALA A 72 -14.13 25.71 -6.81
CA ALA A 72 -13.49 25.48 -5.51
C ALA A 72 -13.07 24.01 -5.33
N THR A 73 -13.90 23.07 -5.79
CA THR A 73 -13.60 21.63 -5.76
C THR A 73 -12.40 21.30 -6.65
N ASP A 74 -12.35 21.85 -7.86
CA ASP A 74 -11.26 21.61 -8.83
C ASP A 74 -9.94 22.18 -8.32
N ASN A 75 -9.97 23.39 -7.74
CA ASN A 75 -8.81 23.99 -7.09
C ASN A 75 -8.31 23.13 -5.93
N CYS A 76 -9.22 22.66 -5.07
CA CYS A 76 -8.87 21.78 -3.97
C CYS A 76 -8.24 20.47 -4.46
N ALA A 77 -8.81 19.85 -5.50
CA ALA A 77 -8.27 18.63 -6.08
C ALA A 77 -6.85 18.84 -6.65
N ARG A 78 -6.64 19.89 -7.46
CA ARG A 78 -5.32 20.22 -8.04
C ARG A 78 -4.28 20.48 -6.95
N TRP A 79 -4.66 21.26 -5.94
CA TRP A 79 -3.78 21.57 -4.81
C TRP A 79 -3.43 20.32 -3.99
N VAL A 80 -4.43 19.54 -3.55
CA VAL A 80 -4.17 18.30 -2.78
C VAL A 80 -3.28 17.34 -3.57
N LEU A 81 -3.51 17.18 -4.88
CA LEU A 81 -2.64 16.36 -5.73
C LEU A 81 -1.21 16.89 -5.78
N SER A 82 -1.01 18.22 -5.81
CA SER A 82 0.33 18.81 -5.72
C SER A 82 1.02 18.54 -4.38
N VAL A 83 0.26 18.53 -3.28
CA VAL A 83 0.78 18.18 -1.95
C VAL A 83 1.16 16.71 -1.88
N VAL A 84 0.27 15.81 -2.35
CA VAL A 84 0.52 14.37 -2.41
C VAL A 84 1.80 14.08 -3.21
N ARG A 85 1.96 14.73 -4.37
CA ARG A 85 3.14 14.60 -5.22
C ARG A 85 4.43 14.97 -4.49
N ARG A 86 4.44 16.14 -3.85
CA ARG A 86 5.57 16.64 -3.05
C ARG A 86 5.89 15.72 -1.88
N ASP A 87 4.87 15.28 -1.14
CA ASP A 87 5.02 14.44 0.04
C ASP A 87 5.55 13.04 -0.27
N LEU A 88 5.29 12.55 -1.49
CA LEU A 88 5.82 11.30 -2.02
C LEU A 88 7.18 11.47 -2.70
N GLY A 89 7.70 12.70 -2.81
CA GLY A 89 9.02 13.00 -3.36
C GLY A 89 9.10 12.99 -4.88
N PHE A 90 7.97 13.10 -5.58
CA PHE A 90 7.95 13.18 -7.04
C PHE A 90 8.21 14.61 -7.55
N ASP A 91 8.72 14.73 -8.78
CA ASP A 91 8.89 16.01 -9.47
C ASP A 91 7.54 16.65 -9.86
N ASP A 92 7.53 17.93 -10.27
CA ASP A 92 6.32 18.68 -10.60
C ASP A 92 5.56 18.19 -11.85
N ASN A 93 6.17 17.34 -12.69
CA ASN A 93 5.54 16.81 -13.91
C ASN A 93 4.85 15.46 -13.67
N HIS A 94 5.08 14.82 -12.52
CA HIS A 94 4.49 13.52 -12.21
C HIS A 94 2.96 13.59 -12.05
N ALA A 95 2.25 12.74 -12.80
CA ALA A 95 0.81 12.59 -12.67
C ALA A 95 0.51 11.58 -11.55
N VAL A 96 0.00 12.06 -10.41
CA VAL A 96 -0.31 11.23 -9.26
C VAL A 96 -1.33 10.15 -9.64
N THR A 97 -0.94 8.89 -9.50
CA THR A 97 -1.79 7.75 -9.82
C THR A 97 -2.74 7.41 -8.66
N MET A 98 -3.80 6.65 -8.94
CA MET A 98 -4.74 6.22 -7.89
C MET A 98 -4.05 5.41 -6.76
N PRO A 99 -3.15 4.46 -7.04
CA PRO A 99 -2.39 3.77 -5.98
C PRO A 99 -1.56 4.72 -5.10
N GLU A 100 -0.92 5.73 -5.69
CA GLU A 100 -0.13 6.73 -4.96
C GLU A 100 -1.01 7.59 -4.05
N LEU A 101 -2.17 8.03 -4.55
CA LEU A 101 -3.14 8.74 -3.73
C LEU A 101 -3.64 7.86 -2.57
N CYS A 102 -3.95 6.58 -2.83
CA CYS A 102 -4.37 5.64 -1.79
C CYS A 102 -3.27 5.43 -0.75
N TRP A 103 -2.00 5.30 -1.19
CA TRP A 103 -0.86 5.16 -0.30
C TRP A 103 -0.68 6.39 0.60
N TRP A 104 -0.77 7.60 0.03
CA TRP A 104 -0.70 8.82 0.81
C TRP A 104 -1.86 8.92 1.82
N LEU A 105 -3.09 8.57 1.43
CA LEU A 105 -4.23 8.55 2.36
C LEU A 105 -4.01 7.57 3.53
N ILE A 106 -3.53 6.35 3.23
CA ILE A 106 -3.26 5.32 4.25
C ILE A 106 -2.14 5.77 5.20
N ARG A 107 -1.04 6.33 4.68
CA ARG A 107 0.09 6.83 5.48
C ARG A 107 -0.31 7.95 6.45
N ASN A 108 -1.42 8.63 6.15
CA ASN A 108 -1.92 9.77 6.91
C ASN A 108 -3.20 9.45 7.70
N ASP A 109 -3.54 8.17 7.89
CA ASP A 109 -4.72 7.71 8.64
C ASP A 109 -6.07 8.19 8.07
N LEU A 110 -6.13 8.43 6.75
CA LEU A 110 -7.32 8.93 6.02
C LEU A 110 -7.91 7.86 5.08
N ALA A 111 -7.77 6.58 5.43
CA ALA A 111 -8.27 5.48 4.62
C ALA A 111 -9.81 5.46 4.51
N ASP A 112 -10.51 6.07 5.47
CA ASP A 112 -11.96 6.27 5.53
C ASP A 112 -12.47 7.32 4.53
N ALA A 113 -11.64 8.29 4.15
CA ALA A 113 -11.99 9.31 3.17
C ALA A 113 -12.05 8.77 1.72
N LEU A 114 -11.61 7.53 1.51
CA LEU A 114 -11.60 6.90 0.19
C LEU A 114 -13.03 6.53 -0.26
N PRO A 115 -13.49 6.94 -1.45
CA PRO A 115 -14.81 6.60 -1.95
C PRO A 115 -14.93 5.10 -2.20
N GLU A 116 -16.12 4.54 -1.99
CA GLU A 116 -16.38 3.11 -2.19
C GLU A 116 -15.98 2.63 -3.60
N SER A 117 -16.23 3.43 -4.63
CA SER A 117 -15.82 3.10 -6.00
C SER A 117 -14.30 3.01 -6.17
N ALA A 118 -13.55 3.90 -5.52
CA ALA A 118 -12.09 3.89 -5.53
C ALA A 118 -11.54 2.74 -4.68
N ALA A 119 -12.13 2.49 -3.52
CA ALA A 119 -11.79 1.36 -2.66
C ALA A 119 -11.97 0.01 -3.37
N ARG A 120 -13.08 -0.18 -4.09
CA ARG A 120 -13.31 -1.37 -4.91
C ARG A 120 -12.28 -1.51 -6.02
N LYS A 121 -11.94 -0.41 -6.71
CA LYS A 121 -10.90 -0.43 -7.75
C LYS A 121 -9.54 -0.81 -7.17
N ALA A 122 -9.18 -0.28 -6.00
CA ALA A 122 -7.93 -0.61 -5.30
C ALA A 122 -7.89 -2.09 -4.88
N LEU A 123 -9.01 -2.64 -4.41
CA LEU A 123 -9.15 -4.05 -4.06
C LEU A 123 -9.41 -5.00 -5.25
N ARG A 124 -9.51 -4.45 -6.48
CA ARG A 124 -9.90 -5.18 -7.69
C ARG A 124 -11.24 -5.94 -7.55
N LEU A 125 -12.19 -5.35 -6.82
CA LEU A 125 -13.54 -5.88 -6.67
C LEU A 125 -14.43 -5.44 -7.85
N PRO A 126 -15.38 -6.30 -8.30
CA PRO A 126 -16.30 -5.95 -9.37
C PRO A 126 -17.18 -4.76 -8.98
N LYS A 127 -17.56 -3.91 -9.94
CA LYS A 127 -18.53 -2.82 -9.70
C LYS A 127 -19.89 -3.45 -9.35
N PRO A 128 -20.57 -3.02 -8.28
CA PRO A 128 -21.88 -3.53 -7.95
C PRO A 128 -22.85 -3.10 -9.07
N VAL A 129 -23.50 -4.07 -9.70
CA VAL A 129 -24.64 -3.84 -10.57
C VAL A 129 -25.85 -3.87 -9.66
N VAL A 130 -26.53 -2.74 -9.50
CA VAL A 130 -27.80 -2.68 -8.77
C VAL A 130 -28.90 -2.70 -9.83
N PRO A 131 -29.64 -3.81 -9.98
CA PRO A 131 -30.79 -3.87 -10.88
C PRO A 131 -31.84 -2.83 -10.46
N SER A 132 -32.59 -2.28 -11.43
CA SER A 132 -33.69 -1.34 -11.14
C SER A 132 -34.84 -1.98 -10.36
N VAL A 133 -34.96 -3.31 -10.44
CA VAL A 133 -35.93 -4.13 -9.70
C VAL A 133 -35.17 -5.29 -9.06
N THR A 134 -35.19 -5.37 -7.74
CA THR A 134 -34.62 -6.49 -6.96
C THR A 134 -35.65 -6.98 -5.94
N ARG A 135 -35.74 -8.30 -5.75
CA ARG A 135 -36.43 -8.83 -4.56
C ARG A 135 -35.49 -8.70 -3.37
N GLU A 136 -36.06 -8.45 -2.19
CA GLU A 136 -35.30 -8.38 -0.94
C GLU A 136 -34.53 -9.68 -0.66
N SER A 137 -35.08 -10.83 -1.09
CA SER A 137 -34.42 -12.15 -1.01
C SER A 137 -33.12 -12.27 -1.81
N ASP A 138 -32.93 -11.41 -2.81
CA ASP A 138 -31.75 -11.44 -3.69
C ASP A 138 -30.61 -10.56 -3.15
N LEU A 139 -30.85 -9.85 -2.04
CA LEU A 139 -29.84 -9.03 -1.37
C LEU A 139 -28.86 -9.92 -0.62
N VAL A 140 -27.66 -10.05 -1.16
CA VAL A 140 -26.53 -10.71 -0.47
C VAL A 140 -25.79 -9.65 0.35
N PRO A 141 -25.78 -9.73 1.69
CA PRO A 141 -25.00 -8.82 2.52
C PRO A 141 -23.52 -8.92 2.16
N SER A 142 -22.88 -7.78 1.94
CA SER A 142 -21.44 -7.71 1.71
C SER A 142 -20.84 -6.58 2.53
N VAL A 143 -19.58 -6.75 2.92
CA VAL A 143 -18.85 -5.72 3.65
C VAL A 143 -18.44 -4.59 2.69
N PRO A 144 -18.55 -3.31 3.09
CA PRO A 144 -18.07 -2.19 2.27
C PRO A 144 -16.57 -2.33 1.96
N ALA A 145 -16.17 -2.02 0.73
CA ALA A 145 -14.76 -2.10 0.33
C ALA A 145 -13.86 -1.17 1.15
N THR A 146 -14.40 -0.03 1.56
CA THR A 146 -13.75 0.90 2.50
C THR A 146 -13.37 0.23 3.83
N SER A 147 -14.26 -0.57 4.42
CA SER A 147 -13.98 -1.31 5.66
C SER A 147 -12.86 -2.34 5.48
N ILE A 148 -12.85 -3.07 4.35
CA ILE A 148 -11.79 -4.02 4.00
C ILE A 148 -10.43 -3.30 3.90
N ILE A 149 -10.38 -2.12 3.28
CA ILE A 149 -9.15 -1.32 3.17
C ILE A 149 -8.69 -0.86 4.55
N GLN A 150 -9.59 -0.38 5.41
CA GLN A 150 -9.24 0.04 6.76
C GLN A 150 -8.64 -1.11 7.58
N ASP A 151 -9.22 -2.30 7.51
CA ASP A 151 -8.69 -3.47 8.21
C ASP A 151 -7.32 -3.89 7.69
N LYS A 152 -7.10 -3.80 6.37
CA LYS A 152 -5.78 -4.04 5.76
C LYS A 152 -4.77 -2.96 6.15
N ALA A 153 -5.17 -1.69 6.16
CA ALA A 153 -4.32 -0.57 6.58
C ALA A 153 -3.87 -0.72 8.03
N LYS A 154 -4.79 -1.07 8.94
CA LYS A 154 -4.47 -1.36 10.35
C LYS A 154 -3.42 -2.47 10.49
N LYS A 155 -3.52 -3.54 9.69
CA LYS A 155 -2.53 -4.64 9.71
C LYS A 155 -1.15 -4.21 9.23
N VAL A 156 -1.07 -3.35 8.20
CA VAL A 156 0.22 -2.85 7.68
C VAL A 156 0.92 -1.95 8.70
N LEU A 157 0.17 -1.10 9.41
CA LEU A 157 0.71 -0.21 10.45
C LEU A 157 1.09 -0.97 11.73
N ALA A 158 0.44 -2.09 12.03
CA ALA A 158 0.67 -2.89 13.23
C ALA A 158 1.85 -3.87 13.13
N LEU A 159 2.90 -3.55 12.35
CA LEU A 159 4.16 -4.30 12.40
C LEU A 159 4.90 -3.92 13.69
N LYS A 160 4.42 -4.46 14.81
CA LYS A 160 4.99 -4.25 16.14
C LYS A 160 6.33 -4.96 16.22
N VAL A 161 7.40 -4.22 15.95
CA VAL A 161 8.73 -4.58 16.41
C VAL A 161 8.78 -4.19 17.88
N ASP A 162 9.07 -5.14 18.77
CA ASP A 162 9.32 -4.84 20.17
C ASP A 162 10.66 -4.10 20.27
N PRO A 163 10.68 -2.79 20.61
CA PRO A 163 11.91 -2.03 20.66
C PRO A 163 12.83 -2.50 21.81
N GLU A 164 12.28 -3.18 22.82
CA GLU A 164 13.00 -3.70 23.97
C GLU A 164 13.00 -5.24 24.01
N SER A 165 13.04 -5.88 22.85
CA SER A 165 13.19 -7.35 22.81
C SER A 165 14.42 -7.76 23.64
N PRO A 166 14.36 -8.76 24.52
CA PRO A 166 15.51 -9.19 25.33
C PRO A 166 16.78 -9.45 24.52
N GLU A 167 16.63 -9.87 23.26
CA GLU A 167 17.70 -10.05 22.30
C GLU A 167 18.46 -8.77 21.93
N SER A 168 17.84 -7.59 21.97
CA SER A 168 18.50 -6.31 21.64
C SER A 168 19.55 -5.92 22.69
N PHE A 169 19.45 -6.44 23.91
CA PHE A 169 20.41 -6.24 24.98
C PHE A 169 21.57 -7.27 24.98
N MET A 170 21.57 -8.23 24.04
CA MET A 170 22.60 -9.26 23.96
C MET A 170 23.70 -8.88 22.95
N LEU A 171 24.97 -8.93 23.35
CA LEU A 171 26.13 -8.72 22.45
C LEU A 171 26.12 -9.67 21.23
N ARG A 172 25.60 -10.89 21.42
CA ARG A 172 25.38 -11.88 20.36
C ARG A 172 24.02 -12.55 20.59
N PRO A 173 22.94 -12.06 19.95
CA PRO A 173 21.62 -12.65 20.08
C PRO A 173 21.62 -14.12 19.69
N LYS A 174 20.91 -14.96 20.44
CA LYS A 174 20.76 -16.37 20.10
C LYS A 174 19.93 -16.48 18.83
N ARG A 175 20.50 -17.06 17.76
CA ARG A 175 19.78 -17.30 16.51
C ARG A 175 18.60 -18.24 16.78
N ARG A 176 17.38 -17.73 16.62
CA ARG A 176 16.17 -18.56 16.71
C ARG A 176 15.96 -19.26 15.37
N ARG A 177 15.96 -20.59 15.38
CA ARG A 177 15.60 -21.39 14.21
C ARG A 177 14.17 -21.06 13.80
N TRP A 178 13.98 -20.74 12.54
CA TRP A 178 12.67 -20.56 11.94
C TRP A 178 12.11 -21.93 11.57
N VAL A 179 10.91 -22.22 12.05
CA VAL A 179 10.22 -23.51 11.87
C VAL A 179 8.89 -23.22 11.18
N ASN A 180 8.59 -23.99 10.14
CA ASN A 180 7.37 -23.90 9.36
C ASN A 180 6.98 -25.28 8.83
N GLU A 181 6.07 -25.92 9.57
CA GLU A 181 5.59 -27.26 9.23
C GLU A 181 4.87 -27.30 7.88
N LYS A 182 4.17 -26.23 7.50
CA LYS A 182 3.49 -26.16 6.20
C LYS A 182 4.50 -26.20 5.06
N TYR A 183 5.60 -25.47 5.19
CA TYR A 183 6.67 -25.46 4.19
C TYR A 183 7.35 -26.84 4.09
N THR A 184 7.74 -27.45 5.21
CA THR A 184 8.39 -28.77 5.19
C THR A 184 7.47 -29.88 4.67
N ARG A 185 6.14 -29.81 4.91
CA ARG A 185 5.17 -30.71 4.26
C ARG A 185 5.11 -30.49 2.75
N TRP A 186 5.17 -29.25 2.27
CA TRP A 186 5.22 -28.99 0.82
C TRP A 186 6.50 -29.54 0.20
N VAL A 187 7.66 -29.41 0.87
CA VAL A 187 8.93 -30.01 0.40
C VAL A 187 8.81 -31.53 0.22
N LYS A 188 8.13 -32.25 1.12
CA LYS A 188 7.87 -33.70 0.98
C LYS A 188 7.12 -34.08 -0.30
N THR A 189 6.33 -33.17 -0.85
CA THR A 189 5.57 -33.39 -2.09
C THR A 189 6.37 -33.11 -3.35
N GLN A 190 7.56 -32.52 -3.22
CA GLN A 190 8.41 -32.24 -4.37
C GLN A 190 9.12 -33.52 -4.85
N PRO A 191 9.52 -33.58 -6.13
CA PRO A 191 10.42 -34.63 -6.60
C PRO A 191 11.79 -34.51 -5.91
N CYS A 192 12.40 -35.66 -5.66
CA CYS A 192 13.75 -35.79 -5.12
C CYS A 192 14.74 -35.12 -6.05
N ALA A 193 15.57 -34.22 -5.51
CA ALA A 193 16.53 -33.44 -6.28
C ALA A 193 17.54 -34.31 -7.05
N CYS A 194 17.83 -35.52 -6.56
CA CYS A 194 18.79 -36.43 -7.21
C CYS A 194 18.18 -37.33 -8.29
N CYS A 195 16.92 -37.78 -8.12
CA CYS A 195 16.38 -38.86 -8.95
C CYS A 195 14.93 -38.67 -9.42
N GLY A 196 14.28 -37.57 -9.06
CA GLY A 196 12.92 -37.24 -9.51
C GLY A 196 11.77 -38.03 -8.87
N LYS A 197 12.06 -39.08 -8.08
CA LYS A 197 11.04 -39.82 -7.31
C LYS A 197 10.46 -38.96 -6.17
N PRO A 198 9.28 -39.26 -5.60
CA PRO A 198 8.78 -38.54 -4.44
C PRO A 198 9.84 -38.42 -3.32
N ALA A 199 9.96 -37.23 -2.74
CA ALA A 199 10.98 -36.96 -1.74
C ALA A 199 10.69 -37.63 -0.40
N ASP A 200 9.44 -37.78 0.04
CA ASP A 200 9.07 -38.41 1.32
C ASP A 200 9.55 -37.65 2.59
N ASP A 201 10.80 -37.14 2.63
CA ASP A 201 11.45 -36.49 3.76
C ASP A 201 12.16 -35.17 3.39
N PRO A 202 11.95 -34.11 4.18
CA PRO A 202 12.66 -32.86 4.07
C PRO A 202 14.04 -32.98 4.74
N HIS A 203 15.12 -32.85 3.97
CA HIS A 203 16.49 -32.87 4.52
C HIS A 203 16.97 -31.43 4.80
N HIS A 204 17.38 -31.12 6.03
CA HIS A 204 17.98 -29.81 6.37
C HIS A 204 19.45 -29.72 5.92
N LEU A 205 19.89 -28.58 5.39
CA LEU A 205 21.31 -28.37 5.03
C LEU A 205 22.28 -28.69 6.18
N ILE A 206 23.35 -29.42 5.87
CA ILE A 206 24.45 -29.76 6.78
C ILE A 206 25.72 -29.03 6.34
N GLY A 207 26.50 -28.52 7.29
CA GLY A 207 27.84 -27.96 7.01
C GLY A 207 27.88 -26.51 6.51
N HIS A 208 26.74 -25.88 6.20
CA HIS A 208 26.69 -24.52 5.63
C HIS A 208 26.42 -23.38 6.63
N GLY A 209 26.74 -23.57 7.92
CA GLY A 209 26.59 -22.54 8.96
C GLY A 209 25.14 -22.11 9.28
N GLN A 210 24.15 -22.82 8.72
CA GLN A 210 22.72 -22.60 8.99
C GLN A 210 22.22 -23.37 10.22
N GLY A 211 23.06 -24.22 10.80
CA GLY A 211 22.85 -24.93 12.06
C GLY A 211 24.18 -25.11 12.81
N GLY A 212 24.10 -25.52 14.08
CA GLY A 212 25.22 -26.01 14.88
C GLY A 212 25.15 -27.52 15.14
N MET A 213 26.13 -28.04 15.88
CA MET A 213 26.21 -29.46 16.25
C MET A 213 24.90 -29.95 16.90
N GLY A 214 24.29 -31.00 16.35
CA GLY A 214 23.04 -31.57 16.84
C GLY A 214 21.79 -30.70 16.65
N THR A 215 21.87 -29.63 15.86
CA THR A 215 20.73 -28.76 15.56
C THR A 215 20.40 -28.77 14.07
N LYS A 216 19.14 -28.51 13.74
CA LYS A 216 18.66 -28.43 12.36
C LYS A 216 18.77 -26.99 11.85
N ALA A 217 19.04 -26.84 10.56
CA ALA A 217 18.93 -25.55 9.88
C ALA A 217 17.48 -25.01 9.93
N HIS A 218 17.32 -23.74 9.57
CA HIS A 218 15.99 -23.17 9.36
C HIS A 218 15.19 -24.02 8.36
N ASP A 219 13.87 -24.12 8.54
CA ASP A 219 13.03 -24.91 7.63
C ASP A 219 13.04 -24.40 6.19
N LEU A 220 13.48 -23.16 5.95
CA LEU A 220 13.73 -22.61 4.63
C LEU A 220 14.88 -23.31 3.88
N PHE A 221 15.84 -23.89 4.61
CA PHE A 221 17.05 -24.51 4.06
C PHE A 221 16.92 -26.03 4.08
N VAL A 222 15.93 -26.51 3.32
CA VAL A 222 15.60 -27.92 3.24
C VAL A 222 15.56 -28.35 1.77
N LEU A 223 16.26 -29.44 1.44
CA LEU A 223 16.21 -30.07 0.12
C LEU A 223 15.24 -31.26 0.09
N PRO A 224 14.50 -31.47 -1.01
CA PRO A 224 13.64 -32.63 -1.18
C PRO A 224 14.47 -33.86 -1.59
N LEU A 225 14.55 -34.87 -0.71
CA LEU A 225 15.30 -36.10 -0.98
C LEU A 225 14.52 -37.35 -0.59
N CYS A 226 14.39 -38.31 -1.51
CA CYS A 226 13.85 -39.64 -1.18
C CYS A 226 14.66 -40.32 -0.07
N ARG A 227 14.03 -41.17 0.74
CA ARG A 227 14.66 -41.85 1.89
C ARG A 227 16.06 -42.39 1.57
N LYS A 228 16.23 -43.03 0.41
CA LYS A 228 17.53 -43.58 -0.03
C LYS A 228 18.61 -42.50 -0.16
N HIS A 229 18.33 -41.40 -0.85
CA HIS A 229 19.31 -40.32 -1.02
C HIS A 229 19.49 -39.51 0.25
N HIS A 230 18.45 -39.40 1.06
CA HIS A 230 18.53 -38.81 2.39
C HIS A 230 19.52 -39.57 3.28
N ASP A 231 19.43 -40.90 3.30
CA ASP A 231 20.36 -41.75 4.06
C ASP A 231 21.77 -41.76 3.45
N GLU A 232 21.89 -41.73 2.10
CA GLU A 232 23.18 -41.61 1.38
C GLU A 232 23.91 -40.31 1.78
N LEU A 233 23.20 -39.18 1.85
CA LEU A 233 23.76 -37.90 2.26
C LEU A 233 24.22 -37.91 3.73
N HIS A 234 23.45 -38.49 4.63
CA HIS A 234 23.86 -38.63 6.03
C HIS A 234 25.03 -39.60 6.24
N ALA A 235 25.20 -40.58 5.37
CA ALA A 235 26.30 -41.53 5.44
C ALA A 235 27.64 -40.90 5.05
N ASP A 236 27.67 -40.14 3.95
CA ASP A 236 28.87 -39.41 3.51
C ASP A 236 28.47 -38.20 2.67
N THR A 237 28.55 -37.01 3.28
CA THR A 237 28.17 -35.76 2.63
C THR A 237 29.08 -35.43 1.45
N VAL A 238 30.38 -35.75 1.53
CA VAL A 238 31.37 -35.40 0.51
C VAL A 238 31.15 -36.26 -0.73
N ALA A 239 31.07 -37.58 -0.54
CA ALA A 239 30.81 -38.50 -1.64
C ALA A 239 29.44 -38.26 -2.31
N PHE A 240 28.44 -37.86 -1.53
CA PHE A 240 27.14 -37.47 -2.05
C PHE A 240 27.23 -36.22 -2.93
N GLU A 241 27.86 -35.15 -2.45
CA GLU A 241 27.97 -33.89 -3.18
C GLU A 241 28.82 -34.02 -4.46
N GLU A 242 29.88 -34.84 -4.45
CA GLU A 242 30.66 -35.15 -5.66
C GLU A 242 29.81 -35.84 -6.74
N LYS A 243 28.81 -36.63 -6.34
CA LYS A 243 27.98 -37.43 -7.25
C LYS A 243 26.76 -36.70 -7.78
N TYR A 244 26.13 -35.86 -6.96
CA TYR A 244 24.85 -35.23 -7.30
C TYR A 244 24.89 -33.70 -7.38
N GLY A 245 26.03 -33.07 -7.02
CA GLY A 245 26.14 -31.63 -6.86
C GLY A 245 26.01 -31.21 -5.39
N SER A 246 26.45 -29.99 -5.08
CA SER A 246 26.44 -29.48 -3.71
C SER A 246 25.03 -29.37 -3.15
N GLN A 247 24.86 -29.48 -1.84
CA GLN A 247 23.55 -29.27 -1.22
C GLN A 247 22.94 -27.88 -1.52
N LEU A 248 23.78 -26.87 -1.74
CA LEU A 248 23.33 -25.52 -2.12
C LEU A 248 22.76 -25.48 -3.53
N GLU A 249 23.36 -26.19 -4.48
CA GLU A 249 22.83 -26.32 -5.84
C GLU A 249 21.53 -27.11 -5.86
N LEU A 250 21.39 -28.13 -5.00
CA LEU A 250 20.19 -28.97 -4.96
C LEU A 250 18.98 -28.30 -4.29
N ILE A 251 19.16 -27.13 -3.67
CA ILE A 251 18.07 -26.35 -3.04
C ILE A 251 17.46 -25.31 -3.98
N PHE A 252 18.16 -24.90 -5.05
CA PHE A 252 17.79 -23.81 -5.97
C PHE A 252 17.54 -24.32 -7.39
#